data_AF-A0A5C6XHN5-F1
#
_entry.id   AF-A0A5C6XHN5-F1
#
_cell.length_a   1.000
_cell.length_b   1.000
_cell.length_c   1.000
_cell.angle_alpha   90.00
_cell.angle_beta   90.00
_cell.angle_gamma   90.00
#
_symmetry.space_group_name_H-M   'P 1'
#
loop_
_entity.id
_entity.type
_entity.pdbx_description
1 polymer ?
#
loop_
_entity_poly.entity_id
_entity_poly.type
_entity_poly.pdbx_seq_one_letter_code
_entity_poly.pdbx_strand_id
1 'polypeptide(L)'
;MDDEGQREAVSEVLASGDAASERLILSKNAELEGLVEEARALRALLVSLSAQAAKSAARGRALREERARLETRLDAIFCDLGARVFDLFDQGSALEFGEGTGSLASVESGEGEACEDGSAAEEAEIAVDGQATHTLNDDRRHAEPGEPSGTDLPDSPARKPPVLRVAPSLSKTMKLRAGAKSHAATGAQIVAHLLPDIRDQLGEPPSMVRSYPQVVGELGRLKAATEDERLRGWEELPHEVQVALGCMITARYRHLQEETPAACSGVVQNDKDAVKVLHRLSNHFNITRAGFVHGLARDHQPAHGARWSDDAAYYHRELARLAHDLYGEEVEEQSAPQNPERALGQIEALIDTSPPVDRIRALVEDILSTPGGLGGDDPRLVRLMRPFRDHLSGAALSKLRQAIDAAEAEKDAEPDFVEELLPEGWPWHEVLQNSRVVMVGGDTRSEAQARIEKIFRPGSFEWIPVKKGENMRQVQALAGRMLQGSVDIVILLTDFLSHKASDQLTDAAGKSSVELVYCNRGYGVAQLREGIENFVKLDRAERSEV
;
A
#
# COMPACT_ATOMS: atom_id res chain seq x y z
N MET A 1 83.03 -17.62 28.82
CA MET A 1 82.60 -18.18 27.52
C MET A 1 81.30 -18.91 27.80
N ASP A 2 80.30 -18.73 26.95
CA ASP A 2 78.91 -19.26 27.02
C ASP A 2 77.80 -18.29 27.50
N ASP A 3 77.88 -16.99 27.18
CA ASP A 3 76.75 -16.04 27.35
C ASP A 3 76.30 -15.37 26.03
N GLU A 4 77.14 -15.42 24.98
CA GLU A 4 76.76 -14.93 23.63
C GLU A 4 75.86 -15.92 22.87
N GLY A 5 76.08 -17.22 23.02
CA GLY A 5 75.27 -18.26 22.34
C GLY A 5 73.82 -18.36 22.82
N GLN A 6 73.52 -17.94 24.06
CA GLN A 6 72.13 -17.91 24.55
C GLN A 6 71.34 -16.70 24.03
N ARG A 7 72.00 -15.59 23.64
CA ARG A 7 71.30 -14.41 23.10
C ARG A 7 70.91 -14.59 21.64
N GLU A 8 71.73 -15.25 20.82
CA GLU A 8 71.36 -15.56 19.43
C GLU A 8 70.20 -16.56 19.35
N ALA A 9 70.20 -17.60 20.18
CA ALA A 9 69.13 -18.59 20.20
C ALA A 9 67.76 -18.01 20.64
N VAL A 10 67.75 -17.04 21.56
CA VAL A 10 66.50 -16.36 21.98
C VAL A 10 66.01 -15.38 20.90
N SER A 11 66.92 -14.72 20.17
CA SER A 11 66.56 -13.81 19.08
C SER A 11 65.94 -14.54 17.88
N GLU A 12 66.41 -15.75 17.56
CA GLU A 12 65.89 -16.54 16.44
C GLU A 12 64.49 -17.14 16.74
N VAL A 13 64.24 -17.52 17.99
CA VAL A 13 62.93 -18.00 18.45
C VAL A 13 61.88 -16.87 18.47
N LEU A 14 62.26 -15.65 18.83
CA LEU A 14 61.37 -14.48 18.79
C LEU A 14 61.03 -14.05 17.35
N ALA A 15 62.02 -14.05 16.44
CA ALA A 15 61.79 -13.76 15.03
C ALA A 15 60.86 -14.79 14.35
N SER A 16 60.92 -16.05 14.77
CA SER A 16 60.00 -17.09 14.29
C SER A 16 58.57 -16.91 14.83
N GLY A 17 58.40 -16.36 16.03
CA GLY A 17 57.09 -16.06 16.63
C GLY A 17 56.37 -14.93 15.91
N ASP A 18 57.09 -13.85 15.60
CA ASP A 18 56.52 -12.67 14.93
C ASP A 18 56.08 -12.99 13.50
N ALA A 19 56.88 -13.74 12.74
CA ALA A 19 56.52 -14.17 11.38
C ALA A 19 55.31 -15.13 11.36
N ALA A 20 55.16 -15.98 12.38
CA ALA A 20 54.00 -16.86 12.52
C ALA A 20 52.73 -16.05 12.87
N SER A 21 52.85 -15.06 13.74
CA SER A 21 51.76 -14.14 14.10
C SER A 21 51.29 -13.30 12.90
N GLU A 22 52.23 -12.74 12.13
CA GLU A 22 51.92 -11.96 10.93
C GLU A 22 51.18 -12.79 9.87
N ARG A 23 51.58 -14.05 9.64
CA ARG A 23 50.88 -14.97 8.73
C ARG A 23 49.47 -15.29 9.22
N LEU A 24 49.28 -15.48 10.53
CA LEU A 24 47.98 -15.74 11.12
C LEU A 24 47.05 -14.53 10.96
N ILE A 25 47.55 -13.32 11.21
CA ILE A 25 46.81 -12.06 11.06
C ILE A 25 46.38 -11.85 9.61
N LEU A 26 47.30 -12.03 8.64
CA LEU A 26 46.98 -11.90 7.22
C LEU A 26 45.94 -12.94 6.77
N SER A 27 46.06 -14.19 7.23
CA SER A 27 45.07 -15.22 6.95
C SER A 27 43.69 -14.86 7.50
N LYS A 28 43.63 -14.34 8.74
CA LYS A 28 42.37 -13.96 9.39
C LYS A 28 41.74 -12.73 8.75
N ASN A 29 42.54 -11.77 8.29
CA ASN A 29 42.05 -10.63 7.52
C ASN A 29 41.42 -11.04 6.20
N ALA A 30 42.05 -11.95 5.44
CA ALA A 30 41.48 -12.47 4.21
C ALA A 30 40.13 -13.19 4.44
N GLU A 31 40.02 -13.94 5.54
CA GLU A 31 38.76 -14.58 5.94
C GLU A 31 37.68 -13.54 6.30
N LEU A 32 38.03 -12.47 7.02
CA LEU A 32 37.11 -11.38 7.37
C LEU A 32 36.65 -10.60 6.12
N GLU A 33 37.55 -10.29 5.20
CA GLU A 33 37.22 -9.64 3.92
C GLU A 33 36.23 -10.49 3.11
N GLY A 34 36.42 -11.82 3.06
CA GLY A 34 35.49 -12.73 2.41
C GLY A 34 34.07 -12.66 2.99
N LEU A 35 33.94 -12.64 4.32
CA LEU A 35 32.63 -12.51 4.99
C LEU A 35 31.98 -11.14 4.76
N VAL A 36 32.77 -10.07 4.71
CA VAL A 36 32.28 -8.71 4.44
C VAL A 36 31.74 -8.59 3.01
N GLU A 37 32.43 -9.14 2.02
CA GLU A 37 31.95 -9.16 0.63
C GLU A 37 30.69 -10.02 0.49
N GLU A 38 30.61 -11.18 1.17
CA GLU A 38 29.42 -12.01 1.18
C GLU A 38 28.21 -11.27 1.79
N ALA A 39 28.41 -10.58 2.92
CA ALA A 39 27.36 -9.76 3.54
C ALA A 39 26.90 -8.61 2.62
N ARG A 40 27.83 -7.96 1.90
CA ARG A 40 27.50 -6.90 0.93
C ARG A 40 26.69 -7.45 -0.25
N ALA A 41 27.07 -8.61 -0.78
CA ALA A 41 26.35 -9.27 -1.86
C ALA A 41 24.92 -9.67 -1.44
N LEU A 42 24.75 -10.22 -0.24
CA LEU A 42 23.43 -10.57 0.30
C LEU A 42 22.53 -9.35 0.49
N ARG A 43 23.07 -8.24 1.01
CA ARG A 43 22.33 -6.97 1.11
C ARG A 43 21.87 -6.45 -0.25
N ALA A 44 22.73 -6.48 -1.26
CA ALA A 44 22.36 -6.07 -2.61
C ALA A 44 21.21 -6.94 -3.18
N LEU A 45 21.25 -8.25 -2.91
CA LEU A 45 20.22 -9.18 -3.35
C LEU A 45 18.88 -8.94 -2.63
N LEU A 46 18.91 -8.67 -1.32
CA LEU A 46 17.72 -8.30 -0.53
C LEU A 46 17.02 -7.04 -1.06
N VAL A 47 17.79 -6.02 -1.44
CA VAL A 47 17.26 -4.79 -2.06
C VAL A 47 16.59 -5.10 -3.40
N SER A 48 17.23 -5.93 -4.24
CA SER A 48 16.65 -6.37 -5.51
C SER A 48 15.34 -7.16 -5.33
N LEU A 49 15.30 -8.10 -4.38
CA LEU A 49 14.10 -8.89 -4.09
C LEU A 49 12.94 -8.02 -3.61
N SER A 50 13.22 -7.01 -2.78
CA SER A 50 12.21 -6.08 -2.30
C SER A 50 11.61 -5.26 -3.44
N ALA A 51 12.44 -4.79 -4.38
CA ALA A 51 11.98 -4.11 -5.59
C ALA A 51 11.18 -5.03 -6.54
N GLN A 52 11.45 -6.34 -6.55
CA GLN A 52 10.68 -7.32 -7.34
C GLN A 52 9.35 -7.69 -6.68
N ALA A 53 9.31 -7.84 -5.36
CA ALA A 53 8.10 -8.16 -4.61
C ALA A 53 7.02 -7.08 -4.76
N ALA A 54 7.42 -5.82 -4.87
CA ALA A 54 6.52 -4.70 -5.14
C ALA A 54 5.77 -4.81 -6.48
N LYS A 55 6.27 -5.59 -7.45
CA LYS A 55 5.69 -5.68 -8.81
C LYS A 55 4.61 -6.76 -8.97
N SER A 56 4.47 -7.69 -8.03
CA SER A 56 3.49 -8.79 -8.16
C SER A 56 3.13 -9.42 -6.81
N ALA A 57 1.85 -9.37 -6.45
CA ALA A 57 1.33 -9.93 -5.20
C ALA A 57 1.51 -11.46 -5.09
N ALA A 58 1.38 -12.20 -6.20
CA ALA A 58 1.56 -13.65 -6.23
C ALA A 58 3.03 -14.06 -6.06
N ARG A 59 3.97 -13.32 -6.68
CA ARG A 59 5.42 -13.53 -6.46
C ARG A 59 5.88 -13.02 -5.10
N GLY A 60 5.17 -12.05 -4.52
CA GLY A 60 5.49 -11.46 -3.23
C GLY A 60 5.60 -12.47 -2.09
N ARG A 61 4.77 -13.52 -2.05
CA ARG A 61 4.87 -14.57 -1.01
C ARG A 61 6.17 -15.38 -1.12
N ALA A 62 6.50 -15.88 -2.30
CA ALA A 62 7.74 -16.64 -2.52
C ALA A 62 9.00 -15.77 -2.28
N LEU A 63 8.96 -14.50 -2.70
CA LEU A 63 10.07 -13.57 -2.47
C LEU A 63 10.23 -13.18 -0.99
N ARG A 64 9.16 -13.21 -0.19
CA ARG A 64 9.24 -13.02 1.27
C ARG A 64 9.92 -14.20 1.96
N GLU A 65 9.62 -15.43 1.57
CA GLU A 65 10.29 -16.63 2.11
C GLU A 65 11.79 -16.63 1.75
N GLU A 66 12.11 -16.29 0.51
CA GLU A 66 13.51 -16.16 0.06
C GLU A 66 14.25 -15.04 0.81
N ARG A 67 13.60 -13.89 1.01
CA ARG A 67 14.10 -12.78 1.83
C ARG A 67 14.40 -13.22 3.26
N ALA A 68 13.47 -13.88 3.94
CA ALA A 68 13.65 -14.34 5.32
C ALA A 68 14.85 -15.31 5.44
N ARG A 69 15.04 -16.19 4.43
CA ARG A 69 16.20 -17.09 4.36
C ARG A 69 17.53 -16.33 4.22
N LEU A 70 17.55 -15.27 3.42
CA LEU A 70 18.75 -14.45 3.20
C LEU A 70 19.08 -13.57 4.41
N GLU A 71 18.07 -13.03 5.09
CA GLU A 71 18.23 -12.30 6.35
C GLU A 71 18.83 -13.22 7.43
N THR A 72 18.30 -14.45 7.56
CA THR A 72 18.86 -15.46 8.48
C THR A 72 20.33 -15.78 8.18
N ARG A 73 20.70 -15.87 6.89
CA ARG A 73 22.09 -16.10 6.47
C ARG A 73 22.98 -14.89 6.77
N LEU A 74 22.50 -13.69 6.55
CA LEU A 74 23.23 -12.46 6.84
C LEU A 74 23.51 -12.32 8.34
N ASP A 75 22.52 -12.65 9.18
CA ASP A 75 22.69 -12.66 10.64
C ASP A 75 23.74 -13.69 11.08
N ALA A 76 23.73 -14.90 10.49
CA ALA A 76 24.74 -15.91 10.75
C ALA A 76 26.16 -15.42 10.40
N ILE A 77 26.33 -14.74 9.26
CA ILE A 77 27.61 -14.14 8.85
C ILE A 77 28.06 -13.06 9.85
N PHE A 78 27.15 -12.20 10.32
CA PHE A 78 27.51 -11.20 11.32
C PHE A 78 27.89 -11.80 12.67
N CYS A 79 27.22 -12.88 13.09
CA CYS A 79 27.61 -13.65 14.28
C CYS A 79 29.01 -14.24 14.13
N ASP A 80 29.32 -14.87 12.98
CA ASP A 80 30.63 -15.44 12.70
C ASP A 80 31.73 -14.37 12.63
N LEU A 81 31.43 -13.23 12.01
CA LEU A 81 32.33 -12.06 11.97
C LEU A 81 32.63 -11.57 13.39
N GLY A 82 31.59 -11.44 14.23
CA GLY A 82 31.71 -11.03 15.62
C GLY A 82 32.55 -12.01 16.45
N ALA A 83 32.30 -13.32 16.31
CA ALA A 83 33.07 -14.36 17.00
C ALA A 83 34.55 -14.33 16.60
N ARG A 84 34.85 -14.21 15.30
CA ARG A 84 36.23 -14.16 14.80
C ARG A 84 36.98 -12.91 15.24
N VAL A 85 36.31 -11.75 15.26
CA VAL A 85 36.89 -10.51 15.80
C VAL A 85 37.15 -10.64 17.30
N PHE A 86 36.25 -11.30 18.03
CA PHE A 86 36.43 -11.57 19.46
C PHE A 86 37.59 -12.54 19.73
N ASP A 87 37.71 -13.63 18.96
CA ASP A 87 38.83 -14.58 19.08
C ASP A 87 40.19 -13.90 18.82
N LEU A 88 40.24 -12.99 17.84
CA LEU A 88 41.44 -12.18 17.58
C LEU A 88 41.78 -11.26 18.76
N PHE A 89 40.76 -10.74 19.46
CA PHE A 89 40.95 -9.91 20.65
C PHE A 89 41.43 -10.73 21.85
N ASP A 90 40.84 -11.91 22.08
CA ASP A 90 41.16 -12.79 23.21
C ASP A 90 42.57 -13.40 23.09
N GLN A 91 43.07 -13.60 21.87
CA GLN A 91 44.44 -14.06 21.59
C GLN A 91 45.53 -13.01 21.88
N GLY A 92 45.21 -11.90 22.55
CA GLY A 92 46.19 -10.94 23.06
C GLY A 92 46.78 -10.01 21.99
N SER A 93 46.17 -9.94 20.81
CA SER A 93 46.52 -8.94 19.80
C SER A 93 45.97 -7.59 20.25
N ALA A 94 46.80 -6.78 20.91
CA ALA A 94 46.45 -5.42 21.29
C ALA A 94 46.13 -4.60 20.03
N LEU A 95 44.84 -4.39 19.78
CA LEU A 95 44.35 -3.42 18.82
C LEU A 95 44.72 -2.02 19.32
N GLU A 96 45.79 -1.43 18.79
CA GLU A 96 45.96 0.02 18.88
C GLU A 96 44.84 0.68 18.07
N PHE A 97 43.92 1.33 18.76
CA PHE A 97 42.93 2.20 18.13
C PHE A 97 43.68 3.36 17.49
N GLY A 98 43.88 3.31 16.18
CA GLY A 98 44.45 4.43 15.45
C GLY A 98 43.54 5.65 15.59
N GLU A 99 43.99 6.67 16.33
CA GLU A 99 43.46 8.04 16.24
C GLU A 99 43.78 8.59 14.85
N GLY A 100 43.01 8.17 13.85
CA GLY A 100 43.06 8.73 12.52
C GLY A 100 42.48 10.13 12.54
N THR A 101 43.31 11.15 12.76
CA THR A 101 43.06 12.52 12.30
C THR A 101 43.11 12.52 10.78
N GLY A 102 42.01 12.10 10.15
CA GLY A 102 41.81 12.28 8.72
C GLY A 102 41.72 13.77 8.41
N SER A 103 42.84 14.37 8.03
CA SER A 103 42.90 15.66 7.34
C SER A 103 42.12 15.52 6.04
N LEU A 104 40.95 16.17 5.98
CA LEU A 104 40.20 16.37 4.75
C LEU A 104 41.03 17.27 3.84
N ALA A 105 41.71 16.67 2.87
CA ALA A 105 42.29 17.39 1.77
C ALA A 105 41.15 18.06 0.99
N SER A 106 41.15 19.40 1.00
CA SER A 106 40.34 20.25 0.14
C SER A 106 40.53 19.83 -1.31
N VAL A 107 39.45 19.40 -1.94
CA VAL A 107 39.36 19.31 -3.40
C VAL A 107 39.16 20.73 -3.90
N GLU A 108 40.22 21.31 -4.47
CA GLU A 108 40.15 22.54 -5.25
C GLU A 108 39.33 22.26 -6.51
N SER A 109 38.18 22.92 -6.60
CA SER A 109 37.36 22.99 -7.80
C SER A 109 38.05 23.93 -8.79
N GLY A 110 38.64 23.37 -9.84
CA GLY A 110 39.10 24.14 -11.01
C GLY A 110 37.91 24.67 -11.80
N GLU A 111 37.77 26.00 -11.83
CA GLU A 111 37.28 26.77 -12.98
C GLU A 111 38.24 26.49 -14.17
N GLY A 112 37.89 26.43 -15.44
CA GLY A 112 36.67 26.67 -16.20
C GLY A 112 37.15 26.74 -17.65
N GLU A 113 36.57 25.94 -18.56
CA GLU A 113 36.83 26.06 -19.99
C GLU A 113 35.52 26.04 -20.78
N ALA A 114 35.53 26.89 -21.80
CA ALA A 114 34.41 27.41 -22.54
C ALA A 114 33.76 26.40 -23.49
N CYS A 115 32.45 26.55 -23.67
CA CYS A 115 31.78 26.26 -24.94
C CYS A 115 30.86 27.43 -25.28
N GLU A 116 31.30 28.22 -26.26
CA GLU A 116 30.49 29.15 -27.05
C GLU A 116 29.65 28.37 -28.07
N ASP A 117 28.36 28.73 -28.16
CA ASP A 117 27.46 28.72 -29.33
C ASP A 117 26.03 28.67 -28.76
N GLY A 118 25.07 29.54 -29.04
CA GLY A 118 24.90 30.47 -30.14
C GLY A 118 23.40 30.49 -30.43
N SER A 119 22.67 31.52 -29.98
CA SER A 119 21.34 31.82 -30.50
C SER A 119 20.95 33.26 -30.16
N ALA A 120 20.72 34.02 -31.22
CA ALA A 120 20.40 35.43 -31.27
C ALA A 120 18.88 35.71 -31.17
N ALA A 121 18.61 36.99 -30.86
CA ALA A 121 17.36 37.75 -30.98
C ALA A 121 16.23 37.37 -29.99
N GLU A 122 15.52 38.29 -29.34
CA GLU A 122 15.15 39.65 -29.74
C GLU A 122 14.73 40.49 -28.52
N GLU A 123 15.24 41.72 -28.49
CA GLU A 123 14.72 43.00 -27.98
C GLU A 123 13.58 43.06 -26.93
N ALA A 124 13.85 43.77 -25.82
CA ALA A 124 13.13 45.00 -25.48
C ALA A 124 13.84 45.76 -24.34
N GLU A 125 14.29 46.96 -24.69
CA GLU A 125 14.85 47.99 -23.81
C GLU A 125 13.83 48.51 -22.80
N ILE A 126 14.22 48.69 -21.53
CA ILE A 126 13.89 49.89 -20.75
C ILE A 126 15.08 50.22 -19.83
N ALA A 127 15.76 51.32 -20.16
CA ALA A 127 16.70 52.03 -19.30
C ALA A 127 15.95 52.89 -18.28
N VAL A 128 16.42 52.96 -17.03
CA VAL A 128 16.53 54.20 -16.23
C VAL A 128 17.61 54.02 -15.14
N ASP A 129 18.75 54.67 -15.37
CA ASP A 129 19.46 55.65 -14.53
C ASP A 129 19.48 55.53 -12.98
N GLY A 130 20.66 55.80 -12.40
CA GLY A 130 20.80 55.97 -10.94
C GLY A 130 22.23 55.84 -10.39
N GLN A 131 23.06 56.86 -10.64
CA GLN A 131 24.37 57.11 -10.03
C GLN A 131 24.41 56.98 -8.48
N ALA A 132 25.56 56.57 -7.93
CA ALA A 132 26.47 57.45 -7.14
C ALA A 132 27.40 56.67 -6.20
N THR A 133 28.69 56.76 -6.49
CA THR A 133 29.84 57.05 -5.60
C THR A 133 29.74 56.74 -4.10
N HIS A 134 30.70 55.97 -3.56
CA HIS A 134 31.50 56.44 -2.40
C HIS A 134 32.72 55.54 -2.06
N THR A 135 33.89 56.20 -1.95
CA THR A 135 35.06 55.97 -1.05
C THR A 135 35.69 54.58 -0.95
N LEU A 136 36.93 54.40 -1.42
CA LEU A 136 38.21 54.72 -0.73
C LEU A 136 38.27 54.19 0.71
N ASN A 137 39.03 53.11 0.91
CA ASN A 137 39.90 52.98 2.08
C ASN A 137 41.11 52.12 1.73
N ASP A 138 42.24 52.81 1.74
CA ASP A 138 43.61 52.32 1.76
C ASP A 138 44.02 52.29 3.24
N ASP A 139 44.46 51.14 3.77
CA ASP A 139 45.47 51.17 4.82
C ASP A 139 46.26 49.87 4.93
N ARG A 140 47.54 50.03 4.62
CA ARG A 140 48.72 49.20 4.91
C ARG A 140 48.71 48.57 6.31
N ARG A 141 49.36 47.40 6.46
CA ARG A 141 50.73 47.30 7.07
C ARG A 141 51.22 45.86 7.33
N HIS A 142 52.48 45.66 6.92
CA HIS A 142 53.56 44.87 7.52
C HIS A 142 53.46 43.35 7.70
N ALA A 143 54.28 42.63 6.92
CA ALA A 143 54.99 41.44 7.39
C ALA A 143 56.40 41.42 6.77
N GLU A 144 57.43 41.37 7.62
CA GLU A 144 58.83 41.18 7.24
C GLU A 144 59.17 39.68 7.00
N PRO A 145 60.23 39.39 6.23
CA PRO A 145 60.61 38.04 5.84
C PRO A 145 61.70 37.43 6.75
N GLY A 146 61.61 36.12 6.99
CA GLY A 146 62.67 35.34 7.62
C GLY A 146 62.77 33.94 7.01
N GLU A 147 63.79 33.73 6.19
CA GLU A 147 64.37 32.43 5.80
C GLU A 147 65.73 32.28 6.55
N PRO A 148 66.52 31.20 6.37
CA PRO A 148 66.22 29.77 6.50
C PRO A 148 67.28 29.05 7.38
N SER A 149 67.02 27.85 7.88
CA SER A 149 68.08 26.85 8.17
C SER A 149 67.48 25.53 8.67
N GLY A 150 68.01 24.41 8.17
CA GLY A 150 67.82 23.10 8.78
C GLY A 150 67.67 21.96 7.78
N THR A 151 68.76 21.61 7.11
CA THR A 151 68.95 20.31 6.46
C THR A 151 69.10 19.23 7.53
N ASP A 152 68.13 18.32 7.64
CA ASP A 152 68.30 17.03 8.30
C ASP A 152 67.79 15.91 7.38
N LEU A 153 68.67 14.92 7.18
CA LEU A 153 68.42 13.70 6.43
C LEU A 153 67.42 12.81 7.19
N PRO A 154 66.46 12.16 6.52
CA PRO A 154 65.52 11.26 7.19
C PRO A 154 66.18 9.91 7.50
N ASP A 155 66.20 9.57 8.79
CA ASP A 155 66.41 8.20 9.26
C ASP A 155 65.30 7.28 8.71
N SER A 156 65.72 6.12 8.18
CA SER A 156 64.80 5.05 7.77
C SER A 156 63.91 4.65 8.95
N PRO A 157 62.57 4.78 8.87
CA PRO A 157 61.72 4.37 9.96
C PRO A 157 61.73 2.85 10.09
N ALA A 158 62.03 2.37 11.30
CA ALA A 158 61.84 0.99 11.70
C ALA A 158 60.43 0.53 11.29
N ARG A 159 60.35 -0.57 10.53
CA ARG A 159 59.08 -1.20 10.14
C ARG A 159 58.30 -1.54 11.41
N LYS A 160 57.23 -0.79 11.67
CA LYS A 160 56.24 -1.15 12.69
C LYS A 160 55.55 -2.45 12.28
N PRO A 161 55.27 -3.36 13.23
CA PRO A 161 54.53 -4.58 12.94
C PRO A 161 53.15 -4.24 12.35
N PRO A 162 52.58 -5.11 11.49
CA PRO A 162 51.28 -4.86 10.87
C PRO A 162 50.18 -4.78 11.94
N VAL A 163 49.61 -3.58 12.13
CA VAL A 163 48.49 -3.33 13.03
C VAL A 163 47.18 -3.52 12.27
N LEU A 164 46.29 -4.35 12.80
CA LEU A 164 44.96 -4.61 12.26
C LEU A 164 44.09 -3.34 12.40
N ARG A 165 43.78 -2.66 11.29
CA ARG A 165 42.91 -1.47 11.31
C ARG A 165 41.46 -1.90 11.07
N VAL A 166 40.66 -1.93 12.12
CA VAL A 166 39.20 -2.12 12.00
C VAL A 166 38.55 -0.80 11.59
N ALA A 167 37.66 -0.83 10.60
CA ALA A 167 36.94 0.37 10.15
C ALA A 167 36.17 1.04 11.32
N PRO A 168 36.19 2.38 11.45
CA PRO A 168 35.52 3.11 12.54
C PRO A 168 34.01 2.83 12.66
N SER A 169 33.39 2.37 11.58
CA SER A 169 31.97 2.00 11.53
C SER A 169 31.63 0.74 12.33
N LEU A 170 32.57 -0.21 12.48
CA LEU A 170 32.39 -1.45 13.25
C LEU A 170 32.65 -1.23 14.76
N SER A 171 33.47 -0.25 15.12
CA SER A 171 33.81 0.04 16.53
C SER A 171 32.68 0.75 17.27
N LYS A 172 31.82 1.48 16.55
CA LYS A 172 30.68 2.22 17.12
C LYS A 172 29.53 1.30 17.55
N THR A 173 29.37 0.15 16.91
CA THR A 173 28.34 -0.86 17.26
C THR A 173 28.77 -1.80 18.38
N MET A 174 30.08 -2.04 18.57
CA MET A 174 30.58 -2.96 19.61
C MET A 174 30.68 -2.35 21.02
N LYS A 175 30.88 -1.02 21.17
CA LYS A 175 31.04 -0.37 22.49
C LYS A 175 29.76 -0.26 23.33
N LEU A 176 28.58 -0.61 22.80
CA LEU A 176 27.30 -0.53 23.51
C LEU A 176 26.83 -1.83 24.17
N ARG A 177 27.62 -2.93 24.16
CA ARG A 177 27.17 -4.24 24.68
C ARG A 177 28.13 -4.93 25.66
N ALA A 178 28.82 -4.18 26.50
CA ALA A 178 29.51 -4.76 27.66
C ALA A 178 28.67 -4.55 28.93
N GLY A 179 27.82 -5.52 29.26
CA GLY A 179 27.24 -5.61 30.61
C GLY A 179 25.72 -5.50 30.72
N ALA A 180 24.96 -6.33 30.01
CA ALA A 180 23.64 -6.76 30.46
C ALA A 180 23.29 -8.08 29.79
N LYS A 181 22.92 -9.10 30.58
CA LYS A 181 22.18 -10.27 30.07
C LYS A 181 20.76 -9.83 29.79
N SER A 182 20.55 -8.97 28.79
CA SER A 182 19.24 -8.74 28.20
C SER A 182 19.13 -9.65 27.00
N HIS A 183 18.09 -10.49 26.95
CA HIS A 183 17.64 -11.06 25.70
C HIS A 183 17.55 -9.90 24.69
N ALA A 184 18.38 -9.94 23.64
CA ALA A 184 18.32 -8.91 22.61
C ALA A 184 16.93 -8.98 22.03
N ALA A 185 16.10 -7.99 22.36
CA ALA A 185 14.80 -7.83 21.77
C ALA A 185 15.02 -7.88 20.25
N THR A 186 14.39 -8.85 19.58
CA THR A 186 14.43 -8.95 18.13
C THR A 186 14.06 -7.57 17.56
N GLY A 187 14.58 -7.16 16.41
CA GLY A 187 14.22 -5.84 15.84
C GLY A 187 12.71 -5.59 15.85
N ALA A 188 11.91 -6.65 15.63
CA ALA A 188 10.45 -6.64 15.78
C ALA A 188 9.91 -6.23 17.17
N GLN A 189 10.57 -6.60 18.28
CA GLN A 189 10.15 -6.25 19.64
C GLN A 189 10.47 -4.79 20.00
N ILE A 190 11.61 -4.25 19.55
CA ILE A 190 11.93 -2.83 19.75
C ILE A 190 10.95 -1.97 18.94
N VAL A 191 10.71 -2.38 17.69
CA VAL A 191 9.78 -1.72 16.76
C VAL A 191 8.33 -1.79 17.26
N ALA A 192 7.91 -2.88 17.92
CA ALA A 192 6.58 -3.03 18.50
C ALA A 192 6.27 -2.04 19.63
N HIS A 193 7.29 -1.47 20.30
CA HIS A 193 7.08 -0.45 21.33
C HIS A 193 7.13 0.99 20.78
N LEU A 194 7.93 1.22 19.74
CA LEU A 194 8.13 2.58 19.20
C LEU A 194 6.88 3.16 18.55
N LEU A 195 6.13 2.38 17.76
CA LEU A 195 4.96 2.90 17.06
C LEU A 195 3.80 3.28 18.03
N PRO A 196 3.43 2.45 19.02
CA PRO A 196 2.46 2.86 20.05
C PRO A 196 2.88 4.13 20.79
N ASP A 197 4.13 4.25 21.22
CA ASP A 197 4.64 5.44 21.91
C ASP A 197 4.49 6.72 21.06
N ILE A 198 4.81 6.63 19.75
CA ILE A 198 4.67 7.75 18.82
C ILE A 198 3.18 8.09 18.59
N ARG A 199 2.32 7.08 18.46
CA ARG A 199 0.86 7.26 18.31
C ARG A 199 0.27 7.91 19.55
N ASP A 200 0.63 7.47 20.74
CA ASP A 200 0.19 8.04 22.02
C ASP A 200 0.64 9.49 22.18
N GLN A 201 1.89 9.79 21.82
CA GLN A 201 2.42 11.15 21.84
C GLN A 201 1.67 12.09 20.89
N LEU A 202 1.34 11.60 19.69
CA LEU A 202 0.62 12.36 18.68
C LEU A 202 -0.88 12.46 19.00
N GLY A 203 -1.46 11.42 19.60
CA GLY A 203 -2.89 11.28 19.84
C GLY A 203 -3.73 11.30 18.56
N GLU A 204 -5.05 11.20 18.73
CA GLU A 204 -6.01 11.33 17.63
C GLU A 204 -5.89 12.71 16.94
N PRO A 205 -5.90 12.78 15.60
CA PRO A 205 -5.87 14.04 14.89
C PRO A 205 -7.16 14.85 15.16
N PRO A 206 -7.07 16.14 15.50
CA PRO A 206 -8.26 16.95 15.73
C PRO A 206 -9.03 17.15 14.40
N SER A 207 -10.34 16.87 14.41
CA SER A 207 -11.20 17.15 13.25
C SER A 207 -11.45 18.64 13.03
N MET A 208 -11.32 19.45 14.09
CA MET A 208 -11.40 20.90 14.05
C MET A 208 -10.55 21.51 15.16
N VAL A 209 -9.82 22.56 14.84
CA VAL A 209 -9.10 23.38 15.82
C VAL A 209 -9.79 24.74 15.94
N ARG A 210 -10.38 25.02 17.11
CA ARG A 210 -11.25 26.20 17.33
C ARG A 210 -10.63 27.29 18.18
N SER A 211 -9.56 26.98 18.91
CA SER A 211 -9.01 27.89 19.91
C SER A 211 -7.49 27.95 19.88
N TYR A 212 -6.96 29.08 20.34
CA TYR A 212 -5.53 29.31 20.47
C TYR A 212 -4.81 28.19 21.26
N PRO A 213 -5.30 27.74 22.45
CA PRO A 213 -4.66 26.65 23.18
C PRO A 213 -4.62 25.33 22.41
N GLN A 214 -5.62 25.04 21.58
CA GLN A 214 -5.63 23.83 20.75
C GLN A 214 -4.57 23.91 19.65
N VAL A 215 -4.43 25.06 18.97
CA VAL A 215 -3.36 25.26 17.96
C VAL A 215 -1.98 25.10 18.59
N VAL A 216 -1.73 25.76 19.73
CA VAL A 216 -0.44 25.68 20.41
C VAL A 216 -0.15 24.27 20.91
N GLY A 217 -1.13 23.60 21.52
CA GLY A 217 -0.98 22.24 22.01
C GLY A 217 -0.70 21.24 20.89
N GLU A 218 -1.40 21.38 19.76
CA GLU A 218 -1.18 20.56 18.58
C GLU A 218 0.20 20.79 17.96
N LEU A 219 0.58 22.05 17.76
CA LEU A 219 1.90 22.39 17.24
C LEU A 219 3.04 21.90 18.14
N GLY A 220 2.84 21.94 19.47
CA GLY A 220 3.75 21.36 20.45
C GLY A 220 3.95 19.85 20.26
N ARG A 221 2.86 19.09 20.04
CA ARG A 221 2.93 17.65 19.73
C ARG A 221 3.70 17.39 18.44
N LEU A 222 3.41 18.12 17.35
CA LEU A 222 4.09 17.94 16.07
C LEU A 222 5.59 18.26 16.15
N LYS A 223 5.96 19.31 16.91
CA LYS A 223 7.37 19.66 17.16
C LYS A 223 8.09 18.55 17.92
N ALA A 224 7.50 18.05 19.00
CA ALA A 224 8.09 17.01 19.83
C ALA A 224 8.21 15.67 19.07
N ALA A 225 7.24 15.34 18.21
CA ALA A 225 7.28 14.14 17.38
C ALA A 225 8.32 14.21 16.25
N THR A 226 8.76 15.42 15.88
CA THR A 226 9.75 15.66 14.82
C THR A 226 11.09 16.14 15.35
N GLU A 227 11.41 15.90 16.63
CA GLU A 227 12.76 16.12 17.16
C GLU A 227 13.76 15.12 16.56
N ASP A 228 15.01 15.54 16.38
CA ASP A 228 16.04 14.75 15.69
C ASP A 228 16.26 13.38 16.36
N GLU A 229 16.15 13.30 17.69
CA GLU A 229 16.25 12.05 18.44
C GLU A 229 15.08 11.09 18.12
N ARG A 230 13.85 11.62 18.03
CA ARG A 230 12.68 10.84 17.65
C ARG A 230 12.75 10.37 16.21
N LEU A 231 13.16 11.24 15.29
CA LEU A 231 13.33 10.91 13.88
C LEU A 231 14.40 9.84 13.66
N ARG A 232 15.48 9.80 14.46
CA ARG A 232 16.44 8.69 14.42
C ARG A 232 15.80 7.37 14.85
N GLY A 233 14.94 7.38 15.86
CA GLY A 233 14.17 6.20 16.27
C GLY A 233 13.24 5.68 15.16
N TRP A 234 12.77 6.56 14.27
CA TRP A 234 11.93 6.15 13.13
C TRP A 234 12.69 5.32 12.11
N GLU A 235 14.02 5.43 12.04
CA GLU A 235 14.86 4.66 11.10
C GLU A 235 14.73 3.15 11.33
N GLU A 236 14.33 2.74 12.54
CA GLU A 236 14.09 1.33 12.89
C GLU A 236 12.71 0.83 12.45
N LEU A 237 11.77 1.72 12.15
CA LEU A 237 10.42 1.37 11.70
C LEU A 237 10.43 0.94 10.22
N PRO A 238 9.51 0.06 9.78
CA PRO A 238 9.31 -0.22 8.36
C PRO A 238 9.02 1.04 7.54
N HIS A 239 9.52 1.11 6.31
CA HIS A 239 9.39 2.30 5.45
C HIS A 239 7.94 2.76 5.25
N GLU A 240 7.00 1.82 5.12
CA GLU A 240 5.57 2.11 5.00
C GLU A 240 5.00 2.81 6.25
N VAL A 241 5.46 2.41 7.44
CA VAL A 241 5.11 3.08 8.71
C VAL A 241 5.73 4.46 8.77
N GLN A 242 7.01 4.60 8.39
CA GLN A 242 7.68 5.90 8.34
C GLN A 242 6.92 6.86 7.42
N VAL A 243 6.61 6.45 6.18
CA VAL A 243 5.88 7.26 5.21
C VAL A 243 4.50 7.66 5.74
N ALA A 244 3.73 6.72 6.30
CA ALA A 244 2.42 7.01 6.88
C ALA A 244 2.50 8.00 8.05
N LEU A 245 3.50 7.88 8.94
CA LEU A 245 3.78 8.85 10.00
C LEU A 245 4.12 10.23 9.45
N GLY A 246 5.00 10.29 8.45
CA GLY A 246 5.38 11.52 7.76
C GLY A 246 4.17 12.22 7.13
N CYS A 247 3.32 11.46 6.44
CA CYS A 247 2.10 11.98 5.81
C CYS A 247 1.10 12.47 6.87
N MET A 248 0.91 11.72 7.97
CA MET A 248 0.02 12.12 9.06
C MET A 248 0.48 13.44 9.71
N ILE A 249 1.76 13.57 10.08
CA ILE A 249 2.28 14.81 10.69
C ILE A 249 2.16 15.97 9.73
N THR A 250 2.46 15.74 8.45
CA THR A 250 2.38 16.79 7.43
C THR A 250 0.93 17.24 7.21
N ALA A 251 -0.02 16.31 7.13
CA ALA A 251 -1.45 16.62 7.04
C ALA A 251 -1.94 17.41 8.26
N ARG A 252 -1.56 17.01 9.48
CA ARG A 252 -1.90 17.76 10.72
C ARG A 252 -1.31 19.17 10.72
N TYR A 253 -0.07 19.33 10.26
CA TYR A 253 0.56 20.64 10.13
C TYR A 253 -0.17 21.52 9.10
N ARG A 254 -0.55 20.96 7.95
CA ARG A 254 -1.30 21.67 6.90
C ARG A 254 -2.70 22.05 7.35
N HIS A 255 -3.38 21.16 8.09
CA HIS A 255 -4.65 21.47 8.76
C HIS A 255 -4.50 22.70 9.67
N LEU A 256 -3.44 22.77 10.48
CA LEU A 256 -3.16 23.96 11.29
C LEU A 256 -2.87 25.21 10.44
N GLN A 257 -2.19 25.07 9.30
CA GLN A 257 -1.80 26.19 8.45
C GLN A 257 -2.98 26.78 7.65
N GLU A 258 -3.86 25.93 7.15
CA GLU A 258 -4.86 26.29 6.12
C GLU A 258 -6.30 26.31 6.65
N GLU A 259 -6.61 25.54 7.69
CA GLU A 259 -7.99 25.37 8.17
C GLU A 259 -8.24 25.98 9.56
N THR A 260 -7.19 26.50 10.20
CA THR A 260 -7.31 27.21 11.48
C THR A 260 -8.09 28.52 11.29
N PRO A 261 -9.02 28.88 12.20
CA PRO A 261 -9.72 30.15 12.16
C PRO A 261 -8.77 31.35 12.05
N ALA A 262 -9.17 32.39 11.31
CA ALA A 262 -8.34 33.58 11.08
C ALA A 262 -7.76 34.18 12.37
N ALA A 263 -8.53 34.16 13.47
CA ALA A 263 -8.10 34.63 14.79
C ALA A 263 -6.89 33.88 15.38
N CYS A 264 -6.63 32.65 14.95
CA CYS A 264 -5.52 31.82 15.41
C CYS A 264 -4.46 31.55 14.32
N SER A 265 -4.70 31.96 13.07
CA SER A 265 -3.77 31.75 11.94
C SER A 265 -2.37 32.34 12.20
N GLY A 266 -2.30 33.48 12.89
CA GLY A 266 -1.03 34.13 13.25
C GLY A 266 -0.16 33.30 14.19
N VAL A 267 -0.71 32.32 14.91
CA VAL A 267 0.08 31.46 15.81
C VAL A 267 1.03 30.58 14.98
N VAL A 268 0.50 29.91 13.96
CA VAL A 268 1.27 29.01 13.12
C VAL A 268 2.23 29.80 12.23
N GLN A 269 1.78 30.93 11.69
CA GLN A 269 2.59 31.75 10.78
C GLN A 269 3.76 32.47 11.46
N ASN A 270 3.58 32.93 12.71
CA ASN A 270 4.62 33.67 13.44
C ASN A 270 5.56 32.76 14.25
N ASP A 271 5.21 31.49 14.42
CA ASP A 271 6.05 30.53 15.13
C ASP A 271 7.19 30.06 14.22
N LYS A 272 8.39 30.61 14.46
CA LYS A 272 9.61 30.28 13.70
C LYS A 272 9.97 28.79 13.76
N ASP A 273 9.56 28.10 14.81
CA ASP A 273 9.83 26.68 14.98
C ASP A 273 8.76 25.80 14.32
N ALA A 274 7.61 26.35 13.92
CA ALA A 274 6.59 25.63 13.17
C ALA A 274 7.13 25.15 11.81
N VAL A 275 7.81 26.04 11.09
CA VAL A 275 8.42 25.73 9.78
C VAL A 275 9.48 24.62 9.89
N LYS A 276 10.12 24.48 11.07
CA LYS A 276 11.13 23.43 11.30
C LYS A 276 10.52 22.03 11.26
N VAL A 277 9.23 21.86 11.56
CA VAL A 277 8.56 20.54 11.49
C VAL A 277 8.68 19.96 10.08
N LEU A 278 8.26 20.71 9.05
CA LEU A 278 8.34 20.26 7.66
C LEU A 278 9.80 20.15 7.17
N HIS A 279 10.68 21.04 7.61
CA HIS A 279 12.09 20.99 7.22
C HIS A 279 12.81 19.75 7.79
N ARG A 280 12.57 19.40 9.06
CA ARG A 280 13.14 18.21 9.68
C ARG A 280 12.61 16.93 9.03
N LEU A 281 11.31 16.85 8.76
CA LEU A 281 10.74 15.74 8.00
C LEU A 281 11.37 15.65 6.61
N SER A 282 11.41 16.74 5.85
CA SER A 282 12.01 16.75 4.51
C SER A 282 13.47 16.28 4.54
N ASN A 283 14.28 16.78 5.47
CA ASN A 283 15.66 16.35 5.63
C ASN A 283 15.77 14.86 5.99
N HIS A 284 14.94 14.38 6.93
CA HIS A 284 14.92 12.98 7.32
C HIS A 284 14.61 12.07 6.13
N PHE A 285 13.52 12.31 5.40
CA PHE A 285 13.13 11.50 4.24
C PHE A 285 14.12 11.60 3.07
N ASN A 286 14.81 12.73 2.91
CA ASN A 286 15.89 12.86 1.94
C ASN A 286 17.12 12.01 2.29
N ILE A 287 17.47 11.91 3.59
CA ILE A 287 18.61 11.14 4.08
C ILE A 287 18.29 9.64 4.07
N THR A 288 17.16 9.24 4.64
CA THR A 288 16.78 7.83 4.80
C THR A 288 16.25 7.20 3.51
N ARG A 289 15.76 8.03 2.58
CA ARG A 289 15.10 7.60 1.34
C ARG A 289 13.93 6.65 1.59
N ALA A 290 13.22 6.82 2.72
CA ALA A 290 12.15 5.93 3.13
C ALA A 290 10.93 5.95 2.19
N GLY A 291 10.73 7.03 1.44
CA GLY A 291 9.66 7.14 0.44
C GLY A 291 9.19 8.56 0.21
N PHE A 292 8.11 8.70 -0.57
CA PHE A 292 7.46 9.99 -0.83
C PHE A 292 6.44 10.31 0.27
N VAL A 293 6.49 11.53 0.81
CA VAL A 293 5.56 12.03 1.83
C VAL A 293 4.67 13.12 1.24
N HIS A 294 3.36 12.86 1.21
CA HIS A 294 2.37 13.81 0.71
C HIS A 294 2.24 15.03 1.63
N GLY A 295 1.94 16.19 1.04
CA GLY A 295 1.82 17.47 1.76
C GLY A 295 3.12 18.22 2.10
N LEU A 296 4.32 17.64 1.86
CA LEU A 296 5.59 18.34 2.15
C LEU A 296 5.78 19.58 1.25
N ALA A 297 5.43 19.46 -0.03
CA ALA A 297 5.41 20.60 -0.96
C ALA A 297 4.23 21.54 -0.65
N ARG A 298 4.40 22.84 -0.91
CA ARG A 298 3.40 23.88 -0.57
C ARG A 298 2.18 23.89 -1.47
N ASP A 299 2.30 23.34 -2.67
CA ASP A 299 1.28 23.28 -3.71
C ASP A 299 0.44 22.00 -3.65
N HIS A 300 0.85 21.02 -2.83
CA HIS A 300 0.02 19.85 -2.57
C HIS A 300 -1.35 20.25 -2.01
N GLN A 301 -2.37 19.52 -2.42
CA GLN A 301 -3.74 19.59 -1.89
C GLN A 301 -4.03 18.31 -1.09
N PRO A 302 -5.05 18.29 -0.21
CA PRO A 302 -5.45 17.06 0.48
C PRO A 302 -5.65 15.90 -0.51
N ALA A 303 -5.12 14.73 -0.21
CA ALA A 303 -5.21 13.54 -1.07
C ALA A 303 -6.44 12.68 -0.76
N HIS A 304 -6.87 12.66 0.49
CA HIS A 304 -7.88 11.77 1.06
C HIS A 304 -9.00 12.59 1.70
N GLY A 305 -9.78 13.26 0.86
CA GLY A 305 -10.94 14.05 1.28
C GLY A 305 -10.92 15.44 0.70
N ALA A 306 -11.68 16.35 1.32
CA ALA A 306 -11.73 17.75 0.91
C ALA A 306 -10.82 18.65 1.77
N ARG A 307 -10.29 18.11 2.87
CA ARG A 307 -9.55 18.84 3.90
C ARG A 307 -8.33 18.05 4.37
N TRP A 308 -7.32 18.75 4.84
CA TRP A 308 -6.14 18.19 5.51
C TRP A 308 -6.49 17.46 6.81
N SER A 309 -7.60 17.83 7.49
CA SER A 309 -8.13 17.05 8.60
C SER A 309 -8.52 15.63 8.19
N ASP A 310 -9.01 15.48 6.96
CA ASP A 310 -9.45 14.19 6.42
C ASP A 310 -8.22 13.32 6.12
N ASP A 311 -7.18 13.89 5.49
CA ASP A 311 -5.87 13.23 5.31
C ASP A 311 -5.27 12.78 6.64
N ALA A 312 -5.28 13.65 7.66
CA ALA A 312 -4.75 13.32 8.98
C ALA A 312 -5.50 12.13 9.61
N ALA A 313 -6.83 12.13 9.52
CA ALA A 313 -7.67 11.04 10.01
C ALA A 313 -7.45 9.73 9.21
N TYR A 314 -7.27 9.84 7.89
CA TYR A 314 -6.95 8.70 7.03
C TYR A 314 -5.62 8.06 7.44
N TYR A 315 -4.53 8.84 7.52
CA TYR A 315 -3.22 8.30 7.87
C TYR A 315 -3.15 7.81 9.33
N HIS A 316 -3.96 8.37 10.23
CA HIS A 316 -4.12 7.82 11.57
C HIS A 316 -4.74 6.40 11.55
N ARG A 317 -5.79 6.18 10.74
CA ARG A 317 -6.37 4.84 10.53
C ARG A 317 -5.39 3.91 9.83
N GLU A 318 -4.66 4.40 8.84
CA GLU A 318 -3.65 3.62 8.11
C GLU A 318 -2.51 3.17 9.04
N LEU A 319 -2.07 4.01 9.97
CA LEU A 319 -1.08 3.62 10.98
C LEU A 319 -1.61 2.53 11.92
N ALA A 320 -2.87 2.59 12.32
CA ALA A 320 -3.49 1.52 13.12
C ALA A 320 -3.57 0.21 12.33
N ARG A 321 -3.91 0.27 11.03
CA ARG A 321 -3.91 -0.89 10.13
C ARG A 321 -2.52 -1.49 9.97
N LEU A 322 -1.51 -0.66 9.72
CA LEU A 322 -0.11 -1.11 9.62
C LEU A 322 0.38 -1.71 10.94
N ALA A 323 -0.02 -1.12 12.08
CA ALA A 323 0.34 -1.66 13.39
C ALA A 323 -0.24 -3.07 13.60
N HIS A 324 -1.49 -3.29 13.20
CA HIS A 324 -2.11 -4.61 13.22
C HIS A 324 -1.41 -5.60 12.28
N ASP A 325 -1.23 -5.22 11.02
CA ASP A 325 -0.68 -6.11 9.99
C ASP A 325 0.77 -6.53 10.30
N LEU A 326 1.57 -5.62 10.86
CA LEU A 326 3.00 -5.84 11.10
C LEU A 326 3.29 -6.39 12.50
N TYR A 327 2.54 -5.97 13.51
CA TYR A 327 2.84 -6.29 14.92
C TYR A 327 1.77 -7.15 15.59
N GLY A 328 0.65 -7.41 14.93
CA GLY A 328 -0.48 -8.13 15.52
C GLY A 328 -1.11 -7.37 16.68
N GLU A 329 -0.92 -6.05 16.75
CA GLU A 329 -1.63 -5.20 17.71
C GLU A 329 -3.13 -5.43 17.50
N GLU A 330 -3.84 -5.79 18.57
CA GLU A 330 -5.30 -5.85 18.50
C GLU A 330 -5.76 -4.43 18.15
N VAL A 331 -6.27 -4.24 16.94
CA VAL A 331 -6.95 -2.99 16.61
C VAL A 331 -8.06 -2.93 17.64
N GLU A 332 -7.99 -1.97 18.56
CA GLU A 332 -9.14 -1.68 19.40
C GLU A 332 -10.28 -1.39 18.41
N GLU A 333 -11.17 -2.37 18.20
CA GLU A 333 -12.33 -2.31 17.32
C GLU A 333 -13.35 -1.34 17.94
N GLN A 334 -12.94 -0.10 18.24
CA GLN A 334 -13.80 0.95 18.74
C GLN A 334 -14.81 1.38 17.66
N SER A 335 -14.55 1.05 16.39
CA SER A 335 -15.57 1.07 15.35
C SER A 335 -16.06 -0.35 15.13
N ALA A 336 -17.19 -0.70 15.75
CA ALA A 336 -17.91 -1.93 15.44
C ALA A 336 -17.96 -2.11 13.91
N PRO A 337 -17.66 -3.31 13.37
CA PRO A 337 -17.59 -3.54 11.94
C PRO A 337 -18.81 -2.92 11.27
N GLN A 338 -18.56 -1.97 10.37
CA GLN A 338 -19.62 -1.17 9.78
C GLN A 338 -20.56 -2.13 9.05
N ASN A 339 -21.78 -2.26 9.56
CA ASN A 339 -22.75 -3.19 8.99
C ASN A 339 -22.85 -2.94 7.47
N PRO A 340 -22.59 -3.95 6.62
CA PRO A 340 -22.52 -3.78 5.18
C PRO A 340 -23.81 -3.22 4.58
N GLU A 341 -24.97 -3.56 5.17
CA GLU A 341 -26.27 -2.99 4.77
C GLU A 341 -26.34 -1.49 5.05
N ARG A 342 -25.75 -1.04 6.17
CA ARG A 342 -25.72 0.38 6.53
C ARG A 342 -24.79 1.15 5.61
N ALA A 343 -23.66 0.57 5.23
CA ALA A 343 -22.72 1.19 4.29
C ALA A 343 -23.34 1.31 2.88
N LEU A 344 -23.97 0.24 2.38
CA LEU A 344 -24.72 0.27 1.12
C LEU A 344 -25.87 1.28 1.16
N GLY A 345 -26.64 1.31 2.24
CA GLY A 345 -27.72 2.28 2.42
C GLY A 345 -27.24 3.73 2.49
N GLN A 346 -26.04 3.99 3.01
CA GLN A 346 -25.41 5.32 2.98
C GLN A 346 -25.02 5.74 1.56
N ILE A 347 -24.46 4.82 0.77
CA ILE A 347 -24.10 5.08 -0.63
C ILE A 347 -25.37 5.32 -1.45
N GLU A 348 -26.39 4.48 -1.28
CA GLU A 348 -27.69 4.62 -1.98
C GLU A 348 -28.39 5.93 -1.62
N ALA A 349 -28.51 6.26 -0.33
CA ALA A 349 -29.08 7.53 0.11
C ALA A 349 -28.29 8.74 -0.40
N LEU A 350 -26.95 8.62 -0.52
CA LEU A 350 -26.12 9.68 -1.10
C LEU A 350 -26.43 9.81 -2.59
N ILE A 351 -26.46 8.72 -3.36
CA ILE A 351 -26.79 8.73 -4.80
C ILE A 351 -28.17 9.34 -5.06
N ASP A 352 -29.17 9.02 -4.23
CA ASP A 352 -30.54 9.55 -4.35
C ASP A 352 -30.59 11.09 -4.23
N THR A 353 -29.65 11.70 -3.51
CA THR A 353 -29.54 13.17 -3.42
C THR A 353 -28.86 13.83 -4.63
N SER A 354 -28.43 13.05 -5.62
CA SER A 354 -27.71 13.49 -6.83
C SER A 354 -26.51 14.43 -6.56
N PRO A 355 -25.59 14.10 -5.65
CA PRO A 355 -24.43 14.92 -5.36
C PRO A 355 -23.37 14.83 -6.48
N PRO A 356 -22.36 15.72 -6.47
CA PRO A 356 -21.21 15.60 -7.36
C PRO A 356 -20.53 14.23 -7.23
N VAL A 357 -20.05 13.68 -8.35
CA VAL A 357 -19.50 12.32 -8.41
C VAL A 357 -18.28 12.15 -7.51
N ASP A 358 -17.45 13.19 -7.35
CA ASP A 358 -16.29 13.16 -6.44
C ASP A 358 -16.68 12.86 -4.99
N ARG A 359 -17.87 13.32 -4.56
CA ARG A 359 -18.38 13.05 -3.20
C ARG A 359 -18.80 11.59 -3.03
N ILE A 360 -19.40 11.01 -4.08
CA ILE A 360 -19.76 9.58 -4.09
C ILE A 360 -18.47 8.75 -4.05
N ARG A 361 -17.48 9.11 -4.89
CA ARG A 361 -16.17 8.45 -4.93
C ARG A 361 -15.49 8.46 -3.56
N ALA A 362 -15.42 9.63 -2.91
CA ALA A 362 -14.80 9.78 -1.59
C ALA A 362 -15.49 8.93 -0.52
N LEU A 363 -16.83 8.88 -0.52
CA LEU A 363 -17.56 8.04 0.44
C LEU A 363 -17.28 6.55 0.21
N VAL A 364 -17.29 6.08 -1.05
CA VAL A 364 -17.01 4.68 -1.37
C VAL A 364 -15.58 4.32 -0.97
N GLU A 365 -14.62 5.20 -1.24
CA GLU A 365 -13.23 5.01 -0.84
C GLU A 365 -13.06 4.91 0.68
N ASP A 366 -13.75 5.75 1.45
CA ASP A 366 -13.74 5.71 2.91
C ASP A 366 -14.37 4.41 3.45
N ILE A 367 -15.50 3.98 2.88
CA ILE A 367 -16.17 2.72 3.25
C ILE A 367 -15.29 1.51 2.94
N LEU A 368 -14.62 1.49 1.78
CA LEU A 368 -13.72 0.38 1.40
C LEU A 368 -12.43 0.37 2.22
N SER A 369 -11.98 1.52 2.72
CA SER A 369 -10.79 1.66 3.56
C SER A 369 -11.06 1.35 5.03
N THR A 370 -12.34 1.24 5.44
CA THR A 370 -12.72 0.95 6.82
C THR A 370 -12.51 -0.54 7.13
N PRO A 371 -11.74 -0.91 8.18
CA PRO A 371 -11.56 -2.30 8.57
C PRO A 371 -12.91 -2.99 8.88
N GLY A 372 -13.12 -4.18 8.32
CA GLY A 372 -14.40 -4.89 8.44
C GLY A 372 -15.57 -4.27 7.65
N GLY A 373 -15.27 -3.28 6.79
CA GLY A 373 -16.23 -2.62 5.91
C GLY A 373 -16.61 -3.47 4.68
N LEU A 374 -17.15 -2.79 3.66
CA LEU A 374 -17.60 -3.46 2.44
C LEU A 374 -16.42 -3.94 1.60
N GLY A 375 -16.51 -5.15 1.03
CA GLY A 375 -15.54 -5.60 0.04
C GLY A 375 -15.70 -4.86 -1.29
N GLY A 376 -14.59 -4.52 -1.94
CA GLY A 376 -14.62 -3.91 -3.29
C GLY A 376 -15.26 -4.80 -4.36
N ASP A 377 -15.39 -6.10 -4.10
CA ASP A 377 -16.03 -7.12 -4.94
C ASP A 377 -17.44 -7.51 -4.47
N ASP A 378 -18.05 -6.78 -3.52
CA ASP A 378 -19.44 -7.04 -3.10
C ASP A 378 -20.39 -6.85 -4.31
N PRO A 379 -21.16 -7.89 -4.73
CA PRO A 379 -22.02 -7.82 -5.92
C PRO A 379 -23.06 -6.69 -5.86
N ARG A 380 -23.50 -6.30 -4.66
CA ARG A 380 -24.48 -5.23 -4.46
C ARG A 380 -23.84 -3.87 -4.68
N LEU A 381 -22.61 -3.67 -4.20
CA LEU A 381 -21.84 -2.46 -4.47
C LEU A 381 -21.48 -2.37 -5.95
N VAL A 382 -21.03 -3.46 -6.56
CA VAL A 382 -20.74 -3.54 -8.01
C VAL A 382 -21.95 -3.09 -8.81
N ARG A 383 -23.14 -3.61 -8.49
CA ARG A 383 -24.40 -3.20 -9.16
C ARG A 383 -24.72 -1.73 -8.93
N LEU A 384 -24.57 -1.24 -7.69
CA LEU A 384 -24.88 0.15 -7.32
C LEU A 384 -23.93 1.15 -8.01
N MET A 385 -22.66 0.80 -8.13
CA MET A 385 -21.60 1.69 -8.64
C MET A 385 -21.37 1.60 -10.15
N ARG A 386 -22.03 0.66 -10.85
CA ARG A 386 -21.93 0.50 -12.31
C ARG A 386 -22.15 1.81 -13.09
N PRO A 387 -23.16 2.66 -12.79
CA PRO A 387 -23.35 3.93 -13.52
C PRO A 387 -22.21 4.94 -13.35
N PHE A 388 -21.37 4.76 -12.33
CA PHE A 388 -20.26 5.67 -11.98
C PHE A 388 -18.89 5.11 -12.37
N ARG A 389 -18.84 3.98 -13.10
CA ARG A 389 -17.61 3.22 -13.42
C ARG A 389 -16.46 4.08 -13.91
N ASP A 390 -16.72 5.00 -14.84
CA ASP A 390 -15.68 5.85 -15.45
C ASP A 390 -15.10 6.91 -14.48
N HIS A 391 -15.77 7.16 -13.35
CA HIS A 391 -15.32 8.11 -12.33
C HIS A 391 -14.58 7.44 -11.17
N LEU A 392 -14.51 6.10 -11.14
CA LEU A 392 -13.84 5.33 -10.10
C LEU A 392 -12.33 5.27 -10.33
N SER A 393 -11.62 6.37 -10.13
CA SER A 393 -10.15 6.45 -10.23
C SER A 393 -9.46 6.13 -8.88
N GLY A 394 -8.19 5.72 -8.93
CA GLY A 394 -7.38 5.48 -7.72
C GLY A 394 -7.14 4.00 -7.40
N ALA A 395 -6.14 3.73 -6.55
CA ALA A 395 -5.71 2.38 -6.20
C ALA A 395 -6.73 1.67 -5.29
N ALA A 396 -7.32 2.38 -4.33
CA ALA A 396 -8.34 1.85 -3.43
C ALA A 396 -9.60 1.33 -4.16
N LEU A 397 -9.96 1.98 -5.27
CA LEU A 397 -11.13 1.64 -6.09
C LEU A 397 -10.83 0.65 -7.23
N SER A 398 -9.56 0.25 -7.41
CA SER A 398 -9.16 -0.62 -8.51
C SER A 398 -9.86 -1.98 -8.49
N LYS A 399 -10.05 -2.56 -7.28
CA LYS A 399 -10.73 -3.86 -7.12
C LYS A 399 -12.21 -3.76 -7.52
N LEU A 400 -12.89 -2.69 -7.13
CA LEU A 400 -14.28 -2.42 -7.50
C LEU A 400 -14.44 -2.21 -9.01
N ARG A 401 -13.53 -1.47 -9.64
CA ARG A 401 -13.54 -1.28 -11.09
C ARG A 401 -13.41 -2.61 -11.84
N GLN A 402 -12.44 -3.45 -11.43
CA GLN A 402 -12.27 -4.78 -12.02
C GLN A 402 -13.51 -5.67 -11.83
N ALA A 403 -14.18 -5.60 -10.68
CA ALA A 403 -15.40 -6.35 -10.42
C ALA A 403 -16.58 -5.85 -11.28
N ILE A 404 -16.68 -4.54 -11.53
CA ILE A 404 -17.66 -3.97 -12.47
C ILE A 404 -17.36 -4.43 -13.90
N ASP A 405 -16.10 -4.30 -14.35
CA ASP A 405 -15.69 -4.71 -15.70
C ASP A 405 -15.93 -6.21 -15.92
N ALA A 406 -15.65 -7.06 -14.91
CA ALA A 406 -15.94 -8.50 -14.98
C ALA A 406 -17.45 -8.78 -15.07
N ALA A 407 -18.27 -8.08 -14.30
CA ALA A 407 -19.72 -8.23 -14.32
C ALA A 407 -20.38 -7.66 -15.59
N GLU A 408 -19.74 -6.73 -16.29
CA GLU A 408 -20.13 -6.26 -17.62
C GLU A 408 -19.66 -7.23 -18.70
N ALA A 409 -18.42 -7.70 -18.62
CA ALA A 409 -17.90 -8.71 -19.52
C ALA A 409 -18.69 -10.03 -19.45
N GLU A 410 -19.16 -10.46 -18.28
CA GLU A 410 -20.02 -11.64 -18.14
C GLU A 410 -21.42 -11.43 -18.77
N LYS A 411 -21.91 -10.19 -18.78
CA LYS A 411 -23.18 -9.82 -19.39
C LYS A 411 -23.07 -9.71 -20.92
N ASP A 412 -21.94 -9.21 -21.41
CA ASP A 412 -21.64 -9.10 -22.84
C ASP A 412 -21.10 -10.41 -23.43
N ALA A 413 -20.51 -11.27 -22.57
CA ALA A 413 -20.14 -12.64 -22.87
C ALA A 413 -21.25 -13.64 -22.54
N GLU A 414 -22.50 -13.20 -22.32
CA GLU A 414 -23.62 -14.03 -22.79
C GLU A 414 -23.31 -14.26 -24.28
N PRO A 415 -22.84 -15.47 -24.66
CA PRO A 415 -22.28 -15.70 -25.98
C PRO A 415 -23.31 -15.21 -26.97
N ASP A 416 -22.89 -14.39 -27.95
CA ASP A 416 -23.66 -14.01 -29.13
C ASP A 416 -24.58 -15.17 -29.45
N PHE A 417 -25.87 -15.01 -29.11
CA PHE A 417 -26.79 -16.11 -28.89
C PHE A 417 -26.66 -17.07 -30.07
N VAL A 418 -25.90 -18.15 -29.90
CA VAL A 418 -25.85 -19.20 -30.91
C VAL A 418 -27.28 -19.68 -30.94
N GLU A 419 -27.95 -19.49 -32.07
CA GLU A 419 -29.34 -19.89 -32.29
C GLU A 419 -29.35 -21.43 -32.25
N GLU A 420 -29.22 -21.96 -31.04
CA GLU A 420 -29.16 -23.38 -30.75
C GLU A 420 -30.59 -23.85 -30.94
N LEU A 421 -30.86 -24.32 -32.16
CA LEU A 421 -32.13 -24.90 -32.53
C LEU A 421 -32.43 -26.03 -31.55
N LEU A 422 -33.69 -26.12 -31.13
CA LEU A 422 -34.15 -27.25 -30.34
C LEU A 422 -33.81 -28.54 -31.12
N PRO A 423 -33.38 -29.63 -30.44
CA PRO A 423 -33.12 -30.89 -31.11
C PRO A 423 -34.29 -31.33 -31.99
N GLU A 424 -34.01 -31.88 -33.17
CA GLU A 424 -35.06 -32.45 -34.02
C GLU A 424 -35.80 -33.56 -33.25
N GLY A 425 -37.13 -33.46 -33.18
CA GLY A 425 -37.96 -34.41 -32.43
C GLY A 425 -37.95 -34.20 -30.90
N TRP A 426 -37.63 -32.99 -30.41
CA TRP A 426 -37.69 -32.69 -28.99
C TRP A 426 -39.10 -32.98 -28.40
N PRO A 427 -39.25 -33.96 -27.48
CA PRO A 427 -40.56 -34.50 -27.08
C PRO A 427 -41.54 -33.48 -26.48
N TRP A 428 -41.02 -32.44 -25.83
CA TRP A 428 -41.83 -31.40 -25.22
C TRP A 428 -42.43 -30.41 -26.22
N HIS A 429 -42.05 -30.47 -27.49
CA HIS A 429 -42.54 -29.54 -28.49
C HIS A 429 -44.07 -29.62 -28.66
N GLU A 430 -44.62 -30.83 -28.75
CA GLU A 430 -46.07 -31.05 -28.85
C GLU A 430 -46.81 -30.63 -27.57
N VAL A 431 -46.21 -30.86 -26.40
CA VAL A 431 -46.77 -30.44 -25.12
C VAL A 431 -46.88 -28.92 -25.06
N LEU A 432 -45.83 -28.19 -25.47
CA LEU A 432 -45.82 -26.74 -25.47
C LEU A 432 -46.81 -26.15 -26.48
N GLN A 433 -46.89 -26.70 -27.69
CA GLN A 433 -47.83 -26.26 -28.74
C GLN A 433 -49.29 -26.31 -28.29
N ASN A 434 -49.63 -27.22 -27.38
CA ASN A 434 -50.97 -27.37 -26.83
C ASN A 434 -51.15 -26.71 -25.44
N SER A 435 -50.12 -26.05 -24.92
CA SER A 435 -50.12 -25.46 -23.58
C SER A 435 -50.19 -23.94 -23.60
N ARG A 436 -50.89 -23.38 -22.62
CA ARG A 436 -50.85 -21.95 -22.29
C ARG A 436 -49.71 -21.69 -21.32
N VAL A 437 -48.66 -21.05 -21.81
CA VAL A 437 -47.41 -20.80 -21.09
C VAL A 437 -47.36 -19.35 -20.61
N VAL A 438 -47.10 -19.15 -19.32
CA VAL A 438 -46.85 -17.82 -18.74
C VAL A 438 -45.44 -17.77 -18.18
N MET A 439 -44.65 -16.77 -18.56
CA MET A 439 -43.32 -16.53 -18.02
C MET A 439 -43.35 -15.32 -17.07
N VAL A 440 -42.70 -15.44 -15.92
CA VAL A 440 -42.72 -14.43 -14.85
C VAL A 440 -41.31 -14.04 -14.46
N GLY A 441 -41.05 -12.73 -14.40
CA GLY A 441 -39.76 -12.16 -14.05
C GLY A 441 -39.01 -11.59 -15.26
N GLY A 442 -37.84 -11.02 -15.04
CA GLY A 442 -37.03 -10.38 -16.09
C GLY A 442 -37.64 -9.09 -16.64
N ASP A 443 -36.95 -8.52 -17.63
CA ASP A 443 -37.43 -7.39 -18.42
C ASP A 443 -37.92 -7.90 -19.78
N THR A 444 -39.10 -7.44 -20.19
CA THR A 444 -39.75 -7.90 -21.43
C THR A 444 -39.11 -7.23 -22.63
N ARG A 445 -38.04 -7.82 -23.14
CA ARG A 445 -37.47 -7.42 -24.43
C ARG A 445 -38.30 -8.06 -25.54
N SER A 446 -38.92 -7.23 -26.39
CA SER A 446 -39.77 -7.68 -27.49
C SER A 446 -39.07 -8.71 -28.39
N GLU A 447 -37.77 -8.51 -28.65
CA GLU A 447 -36.96 -9.45 -29.45
C GLU A 447 -36.78 -10.82 -28.76
N ALA A 448 -36.53 -10.83 -27.45
CA ALA A 448 -36.37 -12.07 -26.69
C ALA A 448 -37.70 -12.83 -26.61
N GLN A 449 -38.81 -12.12 -26.38
CA GLN A 449 -40.14 -12.68 -26.41
C GLN A 449 -40.45 -13.32 -27.77
N ALA A 450 -40.29 -12.57 -28.86
CA ALA A 450 -40.55 -13.05 -30.22
C ALA A 450 -39.69 -14.27 -30.56
N ARG A 451 -38.44 -14.31 -30.09
CA ARG A 451 -37.55 -15.45 -30.25
C ARG A 451 -38.03 -16.69 -29.50
N ILE A 452 -38.41 -16.54 -28.23
CA ILE A 452 -38.95 -17.66 -27.42
C ILE A 452 -40.23 -18.19 -28.05
N GLU A 453 -41.14 -17.32 -28.47
CA GLU A 453 -42.37 -17.71 -29.17
C GLU A 453 -42.07 -18.43 -30.48
N LYS A 454 -41.11 -17.94 -31.29
CA LYS A 454 -40.72 -18.55 -32.57
C LYS A 454 -40.12 -19.96 -32.38
N ILE A 455 -39.28 -20.15 -31.37
CA ILE A 455 -38.53 -21.39 -31.13
C ILE A 455 -39.40 -22.44 -30.45
N PHE A 456 -40.03 -22.10 -29.32
CA PHE A 456 -40.81 -23.04 -28.52
C PHE A 456 -42.23 -23.25 -29.05
N ARG A 457 -42.78 -22.25 -29.77
CA ARG A 457 -44.14 -22.26 -30.36
C ARG A 457 -45.24 -22.71 -29.40
N PRO A 458 -45.36 -22.10 -28.22
CA PRO A 458 -46.42 -22.47 -27.30
C PRO A 458 -47.80 -22.13 -27.88
N GLY A 459 -48.85 -22.84 -27.45
CA GLY A 459 -50.23 -22.57 -27.89
C GLY A 459 -50.71 -21.16 -27.53
N SER A 460 -50.27 -20.65 -26.38
CA SER A 460 -50.27 -19.23 -26.07
C SER A 460 -49.09 -18.85 -25.20
N PHE A 461 -48.51 -17.67 -25.39
CA PHE A 461 -47.44 -17.14 -24.56
C PHE A 461 -47.83 -15.80 -23.95
N GLU A 462 -47.52 -15.63 -22.67
CA GLU A 462 -47.65 -14.35 -21.96
C GLU A 462 -46.42 -14.14 -21.08
N TRP A 463 -45.78 -12.98 -21.16
CA TRP A 463 -44.66 -12.62 -20.31
C TRP A 463 -45.05 -11.50 -19.35
N ILE A 464 -45.09 -11.81 -18.06
CA ILE A 464 -45.35 -10.86 -16.99
C ILE A 464 -44.00 -10.32 -16.45
N PRO A 465 -43.59 -9.09 -16.81
CA PRO A 465 -42.39 -8.49 -16.23
C PRO A 465 -42.59 -8.29 -14.73
N VAL A 466 -41.52 -8.42 -13.94
CA VAL A 466 -41.55 -8.09 -12.51
C VAL A 466 -40.46 -7.08 -12.22
N LYS A 467 -40.86 -5.81 -12.10
CA LYS A 467 -40.01 -4.78 -11.49
C LYS A 467 -40.17 -4.84 -9.98
N LYS A 468 -39.07 -4.67 -9.24
CA LYS A 468 -39.06 -4.77 -7.77
C LYS A 468 -40.18 -3.91 -7.15
N GLY A 469 -41.20 -4.56 -6.60
CA GLY A 469 -42.29 -3.93 -5.85
C GLY A 469 -43.58 -3.62 -6.64
N GLU A 470 -43.52 -3.38 -7.94
CA GLU A 470 -44.68 -2.82 -8.67
C GLU A 470 -45.70 -3.85 -9.17
N ASN A 471 -45.30 -5.11 -9.38
CA ASN A 471 -46.14 -6.08 -10.11
C ASN A 471 -46.77 -7.20 -9.27
N MET A 472 -46.81 -7.06 -7.94
CA MET A 472 -47.35 -8.10 -7.05
C MET A 472 -48.84 -8.41 -7.34
N ARG A 473 -49.61 -7.41 -7.79
CA ARG A 473 -51.01 -7.60 -8.18
C ARG A 473 -51.17 -8.52 -9.40
N GLN A 474 -50.24 -8.46 -10.35
CA GLN A 474 -50.24 -9.33 -11.53
C GLN A 474 -49.87 -10.76 -11.14
N VAL A 475 -48.89 -10.94 -10.24
CA VAL A 475 -48.54 -12.24 -9.67
C VAL A 475 -49.73 -12.87 -8.93
N GLN A 476 -50.47 -12.07 -8.15
CA GLN A 476 -51.71 -12.53 -7.50
C GLN A 476 -52.80 -12.95 -8.50
N ALA A 477 -52.98 -12.17 -9.57
CA ALA A 477 -53.94 -12.51 -10.62
C ALA A 477 -53.53 -13.80 -11.35
N LEU A 478 -52.23 -14.01 -11.60
CA LEU A 478 -51.70 -15.25 -12.18
C LEU A 478 -51.95 -16.45 -11.26
N ALA A 479 -51.68 -16.32 -9.95
CA ALA A 479 -51.97 -17.38 -8.99
C ALA A 479 -53.46 -17.79 -9.01
N GLY A 480 -54.38 -16.81 -9.12
CA GLY A 480 -55.80 -17.10 -9.31
C GLY A 480 -56.12 -17.82 -10.62
N ARG A 481 -55.48 -17.42 -11.72
CA ARG A 481 -55.57 -18.06 -13.05
C ARG A 481 -55.06 -19.50 -13.07
N MET A 482 -54.00 -19.79 -12.31
CA MET A 482 -53.45 -21.15 -12.14
C MET A 482 -54.48 -22.07 -11.46
N LEU A 483 -55.09 -21.60 -10.36
CA LEU A 483 -56.13 -22.36 -9.63
C LEU A 483 -57.39 -22.61 -10.48
N GLN A 484 -57.72 -21.72 -11.40
CA GLN A 484 -58.84 -21.87 -12.33
C GLN A 484 -58.52 -22.79 -13.52
N GLY A 485 -57.27 -23.27 -13.66
CA GLY A 485 -56.84 -24.08 -14.80
C GLY A 485 -56.81 -23.29 -16.12
N SER A 486 -56.58 -21.97 -16.05
CA SER A 486 -56.47 -21.11 -17.25
C SER A 486 -55.04 -21.00 -17.81
N VAL A 487 -54.07 -21.59 -17.11
CA VAL A 487 -52.65 -21.64 -17.45
C VAL A 487 -52.20 -23.09 -17.28
N ASP A 488 -51.32 -23.56 -18.15
CA ASP A 488 -50.86 -24.96 -18.14
C ASP A 488 -49.42 -25.08 -17.62
N ILE A 489 -48.57 -24.12 -17.98
CA ILE A 489 -47.16 -24.08 -17.59
C ILE A 489 -46.80 -22.66 -17.14
N VAL A 490 -46.11 -22.54 -16.00
CA VAL A 490 -45.57 -21.27 -15.52
C VAL A 490 -44.05 -21.37 -15.43
N ILE A 491 -43.33 -20.47 -16.11
CA ILE A 491 -41.87 -20.38 -16.09
C ILE A 491 -41.45 -19.23 -15.17
N LEU A 492 -40.68 -19.53 -14.13
CA LEU A 492 -40.18 -18.56 -13.16
C LEU A 492 -38.71 -18.23 -13.43
N LEU A 493 -38.43 -16.96 -13.72
CA LEU A 493 -37.08 -16.43 -13.80
C LEU A 493 -36.64 -15.99 -12.40
N THR A 494 -36.09 -16.92 -11.62
CA THR A 494 -35.92 -16.80 -10.17
C THR A 494 -35.00 -15.64 -9.76
N ASP A 495 -33.98 -15.32 -10.56
CA ASP A 495 -33.06 -14.19 -10.33
C ASP A 495 -33.75 -12.81 -10.31
N PHE A 496 -34.93 -12.71 -10.92
CA PHE A 496 -35.67 -11.47 -11.06
C PHE A 496 -36.91 -11.40 -10.17
N LEU A 497 -37.23 -12.48 -9.47
CA LEU A 497 -38.42 -12.61 -8.63
C LEU A 497 -38.07 -12.40 -7.16
N SER A 498 -38.94 -11.68 -6.44
CA SER A 498 -38.83 -11.64 -4.98
C SER A 498 -39.28 -12.97 -4.37
N HIS A 499 -38.69 -13.36 -3.24
CA HIS A 499 -39.08 -14.58 -2.51
C HIS A 499 -40.59 -14.67 -2.31
N LYS A 500 -41.22 -13.56 -1.90
CA LYS A 500 -42.68 -13.48 -1.70
C LYS A 500 -43.49 -13.82 -2.97
N ALA A 501 -43.05 -13.36 -4.14
CA ALA A 501 -43.74 -13.67 -5.40
C ALA A 501 -43.55 -15.15 -5.79
N SER A 502 -42.35 -15.68 -5.58
CA SER A 502 -42.05 -17.10 -5.81
C SER A 502 -42.91 -18.00 -4.93
N ASP A 503 -42.92 -17.78 -3.61
CA ASP A 503 -43.68 -18.58 -2.64
C ASP A 503 -45.16 -18.63 -3.01
N GLN A 504 -45.73 -17.49 -3.41
CA GLN A 504 -47.13 -17.41 -3.80
C GLN A 504 -47.45 -18.27 -5.04
N LEU A 505 -46.57 -18.28 -6.06
CA LEU A 505 -46.78 -19.07 -7.26
C LEU A 505 -46.55 -20.56 -7.01
N THR A 506 -45.55 -20.91 -6.18
CA THR A 506 -45.31 -22.28 -5.73
C THR A 506 -46.50 -22.85 -4.96
N ASP A 507 -47.08 -22.06 -4.03
CA ASP A 507 -48.29 -22.44 -3.29
C ASP A 507 -49.51 -22.66 -4.21
N ALA A 508 -49.64 -21.84 -5.25
CA ALA A 508 -50.72 -21.97 -6.23
C ALA A 508 -50.52 -23.20 -7.14
N ALA A 509 -49.29 -23.48 -7.56
CA ALA A 509 -48.93 -24.66 -8.33
C ALA A 509 -49.23 -25.95 -7.54
N GLY A 510 -48.88 -26.01 -6.25
CA GLY A 510 -49.17 -27.17 -5.39
C GLY A 510 -50.65 -27.48 -5.18
N LYS A 511 -51.56 -26.54 -5.51
CA LYS A 511 -53.02 -26.69 -5.41
C LYS A 511 -53.71 -26.83 -6.77
N SER A 512 -52.95 -26.78 -7.86
CA SER A 512 -53.47 -26.86 -9.24
C SER A 512 -52.73 -27.95 -10.03
N SER A 513 -53.11 -28.15 -11.28
CA SER A 513 -52.41 -29.07 -12.21
C SER A 513 -51.38 -28.34 -13.09
N VAL A 514 -50.93 -27.16 -12.66
CA VAL A 514 -49.98 -26.32 -13.42
C VAL A 514 -48.56 -26.81 -13.18
N GLU A 515 -47.83 -27.05 -14.25
CA GLU A 515 -46.40 -27.39 -14.16
C GLU A 515 -45.58 -26.12 -13.94
N LEU A 516 -44.74 -26.11 -12.91
CA LEU A 516 -43.94 -24.95 -12.51
C LEU A 516 -42.48 -25.20 -12.86
N VAL A 517 -41.96 -24.40 -13.79
CA VAL A 517 -40.59 -24.49 -14.32
C VAL A 517 -39.73 -23.42 -13.67
N TYR A 518 -38.62 -23.81 -13.05
CA TYR A 518 -37.67 -22.88 -12.44
C TYR A 518 -36.45 -22.67 -13.35
N CYS A 519 -36.17 -21.41 -13.70
CA CYS A 519 -35.00 -21.02 -14.48
C CYS A 519 -34.13 -20.05 -13.67
N ASN A 520 -32.96 -20.56 -13.25
CA ASN A 520 -32.05 -19.86 -12.32
C ASN A 520 -30.91 -19.09 -13.00
N ARG A 521 -30.86 -19.06 -14.34
CA ARG A 521 -29.76 -18.43 -15.09
C ARG A 521 -30.28 -17.76 -16.36
N GLY A 522 -31.07 -16.70 -16.19
CA GLY A 522 -31.64 -15.96 -17.32
C GLY A 522 -32.70 -16.74 -18.12
N TYR A 523 -32.97 -16.28 -19.35
CA TYR A 523 -34.04 -16.77 -20.22
C TYR A 523 -33.54 -17.18 -21.63
N GLY A 524 -32.32 -17.70 -21.72
CA GLY A 524 -31.79 -18.26 -22.96
C GLY A 524 -32.48 -19.58 -23.35
N VAL A 525 -32.42 -19.94 -24.64
CA VAL A 525 -33.12 -21.11 -25.20
C VAL A 525 -32.67 -22.40 -24.51
N ALA A 526 -31.36 -22.56 -24.28
CA ALA A 526 -30.82 -23.74 -23.61
C ALA A 526 -31.34 -23.86 -22.17
N GLN A 527 -31.38 -22.76 -21.41
CA GLN A 527 -31.84 -22.75 -20.01
C GLN A 527 -33.35 -22.97 -19.90
N LEU A 528 -34.14 -22.40 -20.82
CA LEU A 528 -35.57 -22.65 -20.91
C LEU A 528 -35.86 -24.11 -21.29
N ARG A 529 -35.11 -24.66 -22.26
CA ARG A 529 -35.20 -26.07 -22.67
C ARG A 529 -34.91 -26.99 -21.48
N GLU A 530 -33.78 -26.80 -20.81
CA GLU A 530 -33.39 -27.58 -19.63
C GLU A 530 -34.44 -27.47 -18.51
N GLY A 531 -34.95 -26.27 -18.25
CA GLY A 531 -36.04 -26.08 -17.29
C GLY A 531 -37.29 -26.88 -17.67
N ILE A 532 -37.72 -26.82 -18.92
CA ILE A 532 -38.90 -27.54 -19.40
C ILE A 532 -38.68 -29.05 -19.29
N GLU A 533 -37.52 -29.57 -19.70
CA GLU A 533 -37.17 -30.99 -19.59
C GLU A 533 -37.22 -31.51 -18.15
N ASN A 534 -36.75 -30.70 -17.21
CA ASN A 534 -36.67 -31.09 -15.80
C ASN A 534 -38.00 -31.06 -15.06
N PHE A 535 -38.93 -30.19 -15.47
CA PHE A 535 -40.14 -29.90 -14.68
C PHE A 535 -41.46 -30.25 -15.39
N VAL A 536 -41.51 -30.31 -16.72
CA VAL A 536 -42.75 -30.61 -17.46
C VAL A 536 -42.84 -32.10 -17.76
N LYS A 537 -43.94 -32.74 -17.34
CA LYS A 537 -44.19 -34.17 -17.57
C LYS A 537 -44.73 -34.43 -18.98
N LEU A 538 -44.25 -35.51 -19.61
CA LEU A 538 -44.63 -35.89 -20.99
C LEU A 538 -46.00 -36.58 -21.11
N ASP A 539 -46.52 -37.17 -20.03
CA ASP A 539 -47.77 -37.97 -20.00
C ASP A 539 -49.04 -37.21 -20.44
N ARG A 540 -48.94 -35.92 -20.75
CA ARG A 540 -50.06 -35.07 -21.15
C ARG A 540 -50.43 -35.19 -22.63
N ALA A 541 -49.50 -35.59 -23.49
CA ALA A 541 -49.75 -35.75 -24.93
C ALA A 541 -50.81 -36.82 -25.21
N GLU A 542 -50.84 -37.90 -24.44
CA GLU A 542 -51.78 -39.02 -24.63
C GLU A 542 -53.23 -38.72 -24.22
N ARG A 543 -53.49 -37.61 -23.49
CA ARG A 543 -54.83 -37.31 -22.94
C ARG A 543 -55.68 -36.34 -23.78
N SER A 544 -55.15 -35.80 -24.86
CA SER A 544 -55.88 -34.82 -25.71
C SER A 544 -56.60 -35.43 -26.92
N GLU A 545 -56.58 -36.76 -27.10
CA GLU A 545 -57.29 -37.46 -28.18
C GLU A 545 -58.69 -37.99 -27.79
N VAL A 546 -59.33 -37.48 -26.72
CA VAL A 546 -60.68 -37.90 -26.28
C VAL A 546 -61.71 -36.80 -26.38
#